data_AF-A0A1A0JTB8-F1
#
_entry.id   AF-A0A1A0JTB8-F1
#
_cell.length_a   1.000
_cell.length_b   1.000
_cell.length_c   1.000
_cell.angle_alpha   90.00
_cell.angle_beta   90.00
_cell.angle_gamma   90.00
#
_symmetry.space_group_name_H-M   'P 1'
#
loop_
_entity.id
_entity.type
_entity.pdbx_description
1 polymer ?
#
loop_
_entity_poly.entity_id
_entity_poly.type
_entity_poly.pdbx_seq_one_letter_code
_entity_poly.pdbx_strand_id
1 'polypeptide(L)' 'MELSTDYLIVVMAHSAPTRPLTVERAHQVMQLHTDCSTDGCGIKQAAFDALVTAGHIVPDSCRRRG' A
#
# COMPACT_ATOMS: atom_id res chain seq x y z
N MET A 1 -0.18 -19.94 -10.72
CA MET A 1 0.15 -18.92 -9.70
C MET A 1 -1.07 -18.83 -8.80
N GLU A 2 -1.05 -19.57 -7.69
CA GLU A 2 -2.16 -19.60 -6.73
C GLU A 2 -2.30 -18.20 -6.12
N LEU A 3 -3.32 -17.44 -6.54
CA LEU A 3 -3.72 -16.23 -5.85
C LEU A 3 -4.35 -16.67 -4.52
N SER A 4 -3.53 -16.83 -3.48
CA SER A 4 -4.02 -17.24 -2.18
C SER A 4 -5.06 -16.26 -1.66
N THR A 5 -6.21 -16.76 -1.22
CA THR A 5 -7.35 -15.98 -0.74
C THR A 5 -6.98 -15.04 0.43
N ASP A 6 -5.97 -15.39 1.23
CA ASP A 6 -5.42 -14.52 2.27
C ASP A 6 -4.88 -13.20 1.71
N TYR A 7 -4.32 -13.22 0.51
CA TYR A 7 -3.83 -12.01 -0.16
C TYR A 7 -4.98 -11.09 -0.57
N LEU A 8 -6.07 -11.65 -1.10
CA LEU A 8 -7.23 -10.85 -1.47
C LEU A 8 -7.87 -10.19 -0.24
N ILE A 9 -7.95 -10.91 0.89
CA ILE A 9 -8.47 -10.36 2.15
C ILE A 9 -7.59 -9.21 2.64
N VAL A 10 -6.26 -9.39 2.64
CA VAL A 10 -5.32 -8.34 3.08
C VAL A 10 -5.38 -7.11 2.16
N VAL A 11 -5.48 -7.31 0.85
CA VAL A 11 -5.59 -6.20 -0.10
C VAL A 11 -6.93 -5.48 0.00
N MET A 12 -8.03 -6.18 0.24
CA MET A 12 -9.35 -5.54 0.40
C MET A 12 -9.55 -4.92 1.78
N ALA A 13 -8.75 -5.31 2.77
CA ALA A 13 -8.79 -4.73 4.11
C ALA A 13 -8.12 -3.34 4.10
N HIS A 14 -8.85 -2.30 4.52
CA HIS A 14 -8.28 -0.96 4.78
C HIS A 14 -7.38 -0.91 6.04
N SER A 15 -6.97 -2.06 6.57
CA SER A 15 -6.11 -2.19 7.73
C SER A 15 -4.66 -2.37 7.32
N ALA A 16 -3.74 -1.89 8.16
CA ALA A 16 -2.32 -2.10 7.91
C ALA A 16 -1.98 -3.61 8.00
N PRO A 17 -1.23 -4.16 7.04
CA PRO A 17 -0.77 -5.53 7.10
C PRO A 17 0.24 -5.68 8.23
N THR A 18 0.24 -6.83 8.89
CA THR A 18 1.20 -7.14 9.96
C THR A 18 2.62 -7.38 9.44
N ARG A 19 2.78 -7.62 8.14
CA ARG A 19 4.06 -7.78 7.46
C ARG A 19 4.21 -6.76 6.33
N PRO A 20 5.43 -6.26 6.08
CA PRO A 20 5.68 -5.38 4.96
C PRO A 20 5.34 -6.09 3.65
N LEU A 21 4.74 -5.34 2.72
CA LEU A 21 4.41 -5.83 1.39
C LEU A 21 5.69 -5.93 0.55
N THR A 22 5.74 -6.88 -0.38
CA THR A 22 6.76 -6.86 -1.43
C THR A 22 6.44 -5.76 -2.44
N VAL A 23 7.45 -5.30 -3.18
CA VAL A 23 7.32 -4.22 -4.18
C VAL A 23 6.19 -4.50 -5.18
N GLU A 24 6.13 -5.71 -5.76
CA GLU A 24 5.05 -6.10 -6.69
C GLU A 24 3.66 -5.99 -6.05
N ARG A 25 3.50 -6.48 -4.81
CA ARG A 25 2.21 -6.41 -4.11
C ARG A 25 1.86 -4.98 -3.75
N ALA A 26 2.83 -4.18 -3.37
CA ALA A 26 2.64 -2.76 -3.08
C ALA A 26 2.14 -2.00 -4.32
N HIS A 27 2.67 -2.28 -5.51
CA HIS A 27 2.14 -1.72 -6.75
C HIS A 27 0.69 -2.14 -7.01
N GLN A 28 0.34 -3.41 -6.80
CA GLN A 28 -1.04 -3.89 -6.95
C GLN A 28 -2.01 -3.19 -5.99
N VAL A 29 -1.62 -3.04 -4.72
CA VAL A 29 -2.43 -2.31 -3.72
C VAL A 29 -2.63 -0.86 -4.15
N MET A 30 -1.58 -0.17 -4.59
CA MET A 30 -1.68 1.23 -5.02
C MET A 30 -2.59 1.41 -6.24
N GLN A 31 -2.64 0.43 -7.15
CA GLN A 31 -3.55 0.41 -8.29
C GLN A 31 -5.01 0.17 -7.86
N LEU A 32 -5.24 -0.81 -6.97
CA LEU A 32 -6.58 -1.15 -6.50
C LEU A 32 -7.18 -0.07 -5.59
N HIS A 33 -6.37 0.56 -4.75
CA HIS A 33 -6.77 1.62 -3.82
C HIS A 33 -6.56 3.02 -4.41
N THR A 34 -6.85 3.19 -5.70
CA THR A 34 -6.71 4.51 -6.36
C THR A 34 -7.60 5.56 -5.70
N ASP A 35 -8.82 5.18 -5.30
CA ASP A 35 -9.81 6.08 -4.66
C ASP A 35 -9.50 6.38 -3.18
N CYS A 36 -8.80 5.47 -2.49
CA CYS A 36 -8.54 5.63 -1.06
C CYS A 36 -7.42 6.63 -0.79
N SER A 37 -7.50 7.37 0.31
CA SER A 37 -6.38 8.19 0.79
C SER A 37 -5.42 7.35 1.64
N THR A 38 -4.11 7.67 1.63
CA THR A 38 -3.11 7.01 2.49
C THR A 38 -3.37 7.22 3.98
N ASP A 39 -4.05 8.30 4.35
CA ASP A 39 -4.41 8.63 5.75
C ASP A 39 -5.51 7.73 6.33
N GLY A 40 -6.47 7.31 5.49
CA GLY A 40 -7.61 6.48 5.90
C GLY A 40 -7.49 4.99 5.56
N CYS A 41 -6.44 4.59 4.83
CA CYS A 41 -6.27 3.24 4.33
C CYS A 41 -4.89 2.69 4.73
N GLY A 42 -4.85 1.87 5.78
CA GLY A 42 -3.62 1.31 6.33
C GLY A 42 -2.88 0.40 5.35
N ILE A 43 -3.59 -0.32 4.48
CA ILE A 43 -2.95 -1.15 3.44
C ILE A 43 -2.29 -0.28 2.37
N LYS A 44 -2.90 0.85 1.98
CA LYS A 44 -2.33 1.82 1.04
C LYS A 44 -1.12 2.51 1.64
N GLN A 45 -1.18 2.88 2.92
CA GLN A 45 -0.04 3.44 3.63
C GLN A 45 1.13 2.46 3.68
N ALA A 46 0.88 1.19 4.02
CA ALA A 46 1.93 0.17 4.03
C ALA A 46 2.50 -0.13 2.64
N ALA A 47 1.69 -0.10 1.59
CA ALA A 47 2.16 -0.21 0.22
C ALA A 47 3.04 0.97 -0.19
N PHE A 48 2.63 2.19 0.17
CA PHE A 48 3.44 3.38 -0.05
C PHE A 48 4.78 3.29 0.68
N ASP A 49 4.77 2.92 1.97
CA ASP A 49 5.98 2.78 2.79
C ASP A 49 6.93 1.71 2.24
N ALA A 50 6.41 0.57 1.77
CA ALA A 50 7.19 -0.47 1.12
C ALA A 50 7.89 0.03 -0.16
N LEU A 51 7.18 0.82 -0.98
CA LEU A 51 7.75 1.41 -2.20
C LEU A 51 8.75 2.52 -1.90
N VAL A 52 8.55 3.30 -0.83
CA VAL A 52 9.52 4.29 -0.35
C VAL A 52 10.79 3.60 0.14
N THR A 53 10.65 2.57 0.97
CA THR A 53 11.76 1.78 1.50
C THR A 53 12.56 1.11 0.38
N ALA A 54 11.88 0.64 -0.67
CA ALA A 54 12.51 0.08 -1.85
C ALA A 54 13.09 1.15 -2.81
N GLY A 55 12.89 2.44 -2.54
CA GLY A 55 13.41 3.54 -3.35
C GLY A 55 12.64 3.81 -4.65
N HIS A 56 11.46 3.22 -4.83
CA HIS A 56 10.60 3.42 -6.01
C HIS A 56 9.73 4.68 -5.90
N ILE A 57 9.41 5.11 -4.68
CA ILE A 57 8.67 6.34 -4.43
C ILE A 57 9.54 7.25 -3.56
N VAL A 58 9.71 8.49 -4.02
CA VAL A 58 10.23 9.56 -3.16
C VAL A 58 9.02 10.24 -2.54
N PRO A 59 8.84 10.20 -1.21
CA PRO A 59 7.70 10.85 -0.59
C PRO A 59 7.78 12.35 -0.84
N ASP A 60 6.79 12.89 -1.54
CA ASP A 60 6.59 14.33 -1.72
C ASP A 60 6.31 14.97 -0.36
N SER A 61 7.39 15.26 0.37
CA SER A 61 7.40 15.86 1.70
C SER A 61 6.72 17.25 1.73
N CYS A 62 6.41 17.81 0.55
CA CYS A 62 5.77 19.11 0.36
C CYS A 62 4.24 19.11 0.40
N ARG A 63 3.56 17.96 0.55
CA ARG A 63 2.08 17.92 0.66
C ARG A 63 1.60 17.47 2.04
N ARG A 64 2.11 18.08 3.10
CA ARG A 64 1.28 18.31 4.30
C ARG A 64 0.42 19.56 4.06
N ARG A 65 -0.69 19.41 3.34
CA ARG A 65 -1.85 20.30 3.50
C ARG A 65 -2.65 19.66 4.66
N GLY A 66 -2.76 20.27 5.83
CA GLY A 66 -3.18 21.64 6.07
C GLY A 66 -4.61 21.55 6.55
#